data_AF-A0AAV2ASH3-F1
#
_entry.id   AF-A0AAV2ASH3-F1
#
_cell.length_a   1.000
_cell.length_b   1.000
_cell.length_c   1.000
_cell.angle_alpha   90.00
_cell.angle_beta   90.00
_cell.angle_gamma   90.00
#
_symmetry.space_group_name_H-M   'P 1'
#
loop_
_entity.id
_entity.type
_entity.pdbx_description
1 polymer ?
#
loop_
_entity_poly.entity_id
_entity_poly.type
_entity_poly.pdbx_seq_one_letter_code
_entity_poly.pdbx_strand_id
1 'polypeptide(L)'
;MYYSLNTTSDICLSKPDMSAISISNPSPTVYDTSPVLNQVTEFPNKFGIYDKFLLKYPLVSYAIVILYVLFVQWIGPAIMRKRKPYSLQKILIVYNFFQVLANFYILSGGVYSIIKFWDSRCIITRNENFDELMEMIMQYGYYLYIIKFMDLLDTVFFVLRKKQKQVTFLHVFHHAGLCLLFAWGFKKLYLALGFYLIVAMTINTAVHVIMYTYYGLSAIGPHVQKYLWWKKHLTRIQISQEDSL
;
A
#
# COMPACT_ATOMS: atom_id res chain seq x y z
N MET A 1 -23.36 27.21 38.03
CA MET A 1 -22.11 26.68 38.61
C MET A 1 -22.29 25.19 38.88
N TYR A 2 -21.41 24.36 38.30
CA TYR A 2 -20.99 23.01 38.70
C TYR A 2 -21.91 21.77 38.47
N TYR A 3 -21.57 21.08 37.37
CA TYR A 3 -21.46 19.63 37.07
C TYR A 3 -22.64 18.65 37.26
N SER A 4 -23.13 18.13 36.12
CA SER A 4 -23.51 16.72 35.97
C SER A 4 -22.38 15.98 35.27
N LEU A 5 -21.75 15.03 35.97
CA LEU A 5 -20.77 14.08 35.41
C LEU A 5 -21.48 13.15 34.44
N ASN A 6 -21.19 13.30 33.15
CA ASN A 6 -21.64 12.40 32.10
C ASN A 6 -20.54 11.34 31.89
N THR A 7 -20.78 10.14 32.42
CA THR A 7 -19.89 8.98 32.35
C THR A 7 -19.96 8.34 30.97
N THR A 8 -19.29 8.92 29.96
CA THR A 8 -19.02 8.25 28.67
C THR A 8 -17.79 8.84 27.98
N SER A 9 -16.60 8.73 28.58
CA SER A 9 -15.36 9.09 27.87
C SER A 9 -14.07 8.53 28.49
N ASP A 10 -14.01 7.27 28.94
CA ASP A 10 -12.73 6.74 29.48
C ASP A 10 -12.52 5.25 29.14
N ILE A 11 -12.36 4.90 27.85
CA ILE A 11 -11.90 3.57 27.45
C ILE A 11 -10.48 3.58 26.87
N CYS A 12 -9.94 4.71 26.40
CA CYS A 12 -8.57 4.74 25.85
C CYS A 12 -7.47 5.06 26.91
N LEU A 13 -7.77 5.03 28.22
CA LEU A 13 -6.81 5.34 29.30
C LEU A 13 -6.88 4.47 30.59
N SER A 14 -7.28 3.19 30.54
CA SER A 14 -7.08 2.31 31.71
C SER A 14 -6.21 1.09 31.39
N LYS A 15 -5.14 0.93 32.18
CA LYS A 15 -4.39 -0.33 32.34
C LYS A 15 -5.41 -1.45 32.62
N PRO A 16 -5.28 -2.63 31.98
CA PRO A 16 -6.20 -3.72 32.25
C PRO A 16 -5.97 -4.22 33.69
N ASP A 17 -6.93 -3.94 34.58
CA ASP A 17 -7.00 -4.59 35.88
C ASP A 17 -7.74 -5.93 35.70
N MET A 18 -7.03 -7.02 35.99
CA MET A 18 -7.40 -8.39 35.63
C MET A 18 -8.22 -9.04 36.75
N SER A 19 -9.40 -8.49 37.05
CA SER A 19 -10.18 -8.91 38.22
C SER A 19 -11.69 -9.08 38.03
N ALA A 20 -12.18 -9.28 36.80
CA ALA A 20 -13.56 -9.74 36.59
C ALA A 20 -13.76 -10.43 35.23
N ILE A 21 -13.51 -11.74 35.17
CA ILE A 21 -14.06 -12.61 34.12
C ILE A 21 -14.98 -13.61 34.80
N SER A 22 -16.29 -13.37 34.76
CA SER A 22 -17.30 -14.39 35.00
C SER A 22 -17.78 -14.93 33.66
N ILE A 23 -17.55 -16.22 33.44
CA ILE A 23 -17.94 -16.96 32.24
C ILE A 23 -19.41 -17.36 32.41
N SER A 24 -20.30 -16.85 31.54
CA SER A 24 -21.63 -17.44 31.34
C SER A 24 -21.70 -18.13 29.97
N ASN A 25 -22.21 -19.37 29.99
CA ASN A 25 -22.29 -20.30 28.86
C ASN A 25 -23.28 -19.87 27.76
N PRO A 26 -23.13 -20.35 26.51
CA PRO A 26 -23.85 -19.84 25.35
C PRO A 26 -25.24 -20.48 25.20
N SER A 27 -26.21 -19.69 24.72
CA SER A 27 -27.43 -20.23 24.10
C SER A 27 -27.55 -19.73 22.66
N PRO A 28 -28.03 -20.59 21.74
CA PRO A 28 -27.85 -20.43 20.30
C PRO A 28 -28.96 -19.58 19.68
N THR A 29 -28.69 -19.08 18.46
CA THR A 29 -29.59 -18.36 17.53
C THR A 29 -29.61 -16.83 17.63
N VAL A 30 -28.60 -16.20 17.03
CA VAL A 30 -28.74 -14.84 16.46
C VAL A 30 -28.46 -14.95 14.97
N TYR A 31 -29.52 -14.75 14.18
CA TYR A 31 -29.47 -14.73 12.74
C TYR A 31 -28.50 -13.65 12.25
N ASP A 32 -27.67 -14.08 11.31
CA ASP A 32 -26.62 -13.35 10.60
C ASP A 32 -27.20 -12.19 9.77
N THR A 33 -27.41 -11.02 10.38
CA THR A 33 -27.65 -9.75 9.68
C THR A 33 -27.06 -8.59 10.48
N SER A 34 -25.73 -8.48 10.49
CA SER A 34 -25.07 -7.33 11.10
C SER A 34 -25.14 -6.12 10.14
N PRO A 35 -25.72 -4.97 10.54
CA PRO A 35 -25.84 -3.77 9.69
C PRO A 35 -24.49 -3.21 9.21
N VAL A 36 -23.40 -3.60 9.87
CA VAL A 36 -22.02 -3.28 9.48
C VAL A 36 -21.66 -3.89 8.12
N LEU A 37 -22.14 -5.10 7.80
CA LEU A 37 -21.78 -5.80 6.56
C LEU A 37 -22.43 -5.16 5.32
N ASN A 38 -23.66 -4.66 5.47
CA ASN A 38 -24.38 -3.96 4.40
C ASN A 38 -23.77 -2.58 4.12
N GLN A 39 -23.27 -1.87 5.14
CA GLN A 39 -22.55 -0.62 4.95
C GLN A 39 -21.24 -0.82 4.17
N VAL A 40 -20.52 -1.91 4.45
CA VAL A 40 -19.22 -2.22 3.81
C VAL A 40 -19.35 -2.47 2.30
N THR A 41 -20.46 -3.02 1.83
CA THR A 41 -20.70 -3.24 0.38
C THR A 41 -21.26 -2.00 -0.31
N GLU A 42 -21.92 -1.10 0.41
CA GLU A 42 -22.58 0.09 -0.15
C GLU A 42 -21.60 1.24 -0.42
N PHE A 43 -20.62 1.45 0.46
CA PHE A 43 -19.62 2.54 0.33
C PHE A 43 -18.80 2.52 -0.96
N PRO A 44 -18.07 1.46 -1.31
CA PRO A 44 -17.25 1.44 -2.53
C PRO A 44 -18.07 1.52 -3.84
N ASN A 45 -19.34 1.10 -3.81
CA ASN A 45 -20.28 1.27 -4.92
C ASN A 45 -20.76 2.72 -5.04
N LYS A 46 -21.02 3.42 -3.90
CA LYS A 46 -21.41 4.84 -3.86
C LYS A 46 -20.38 5.75 -4.55
N PHE A 47 -19.09 5.42 -4.46
CA PHE A 47 -18.00 6.21 -5.05
C PHE A 47 -17.52 5.73 -6.42
N GLY A 48 -18.20 4.73 -7.03
CA GLY A 48 -17.84 4.21 -8.36
C GLY A 48 -16.44 3.59 -8.46
N ILE A 49 -15.83 3.21 -7.32
CA ILE A 49 -14.46 2.70 -7.28
C ILE A 49 -14.37 1.34 -8.00
N TYR A 50 -15.41 0.51 -7.86
CA TYR A 50 -15.46 -0.80 -8.51
C TYR A 50 -15.69 -0.74 -10.03
N ASP A 51 -16.15 0.39 -10.56
CA ASP A 51 -16.26 0.57 -12.01
C ASP A 51 -14.91 0.82 -12.69
N LYS A 52 -13.89 1.16 -11.90
CA LYS A 52 -12.54 1.36 -12.41
C LYS A 52 -11.97 0.05 -12.95
N PHE A 53 -11.35 0.11 -14.13
CA PHE A 53 -10.98 -1.04 -14.96
C PHE A 53 -10.32 -2.21 -14.20
N LEU A 54 -9.30 -1.95 -13.39
CA LEU A 54 -8.55 -2.99 -12.67
C LEU A 54 -9.34 -3.66 -11.56
N LEU A 55 -10.33 -2.96 -10.97
CA LEU A 55 -11.19 -3.52 -9.92
C LEU A 55 -12.42 -4.20 -10.50
N LYS A 56 -12.94 -3.66 -11.62
CA LYS A 56 -14.04 -4.23 -12.39
C LYS A 56 -13.68 -5.59 -12.98
N TYR A 57 -12.45 -5.71 -13.50
CA TYR A 57 -11.95 -6.92 -14.13
C TYR A 57 -10.78 -7.51 -13.32
N PRO A 58 -11.04 -8.17 -12.17
CA PRO A 58 -9.98 -8.69 -11.30
C PRO A 58 -9.07 -9.70 -11.99
N LEU A 59 -9.60 -10.44 -12.98
CA LEU A 59 -8.83 -11.38 -13.81
C LEU A 59 -7.69 -10.69 -14.57
N VAL A 60 -7.84 -9.41 -14.92
CA VAL A 60 -6.78 -8.62 -15.58
C VAL A 60 -5.60 -8.45 -14.63
N SER A 61 -5.84 -8.11 -13.37
CA SER A 61 -4.80 -7.98 -12.35
C SER A 61 -4.03 -9.29 -12.14
N TYR A 62 -4.74 -10.42 -12.04
CA TYR A 62 -4.10 -11.74 -11.94
C TYR A 62 -3.30 -12.08 -13.20
N ALA A 63 -3.85 -11.81 -14.39
CA ALA A 63 -3.15 -12.04 -15.65
C ALA A 63 -1.86 -11.22 -15.75
N ILE A 64 -1.89 -9.93 -15.37
CA ILE A 64 -0.70 -9.06 -15.36
C ILE A 64 0.38 -9.65 -14.44
N VAL A 65 0.02 -10.04 -13.21
CA VAL A 65 0.98 -10.61 -12.25
C VAL A 65 1.55 -11.94 -12.74
N ILE A 66 0.73 -12.83 -13.31
CA ILE A 66 1.18 -14.11 -13.86
C ILE A 66 2.15 -13.87 -15.02
N LEU A 67 1.79 -13.02 -15.98
CA LEU A 67 2.65 -12.66 -17.11
C LEU A 67 3.96 -12.02 -16.65
N TYR A 68 3.88 -11.16 -15.65
CA TYR A 68 5.03 -10.53 -15.02
C TYR A 68 6.00 -11.57 -14.43
N VAL A 69 5.51 -12.48 -13.59
CA VAL A 69 6.35 -13.53 -12.98
C VAL A 69 6.96 -14.42 -14.07
N LEU A 70 6.14 -14.82 -15.06
CA LEU A 70 6.62 -15.62 -16.20
C LEU A 70 7.75 -14.91 -16.95
N PHE A 71 7.59 -13.61 -17.18
CA PHE A 71 8.58 -12.79 -17.87
C PHE A 71 9.88 -12.67 -17.06
N VAL A 72 9.79 -12.29 -15.79
CA VAL A 72 10.97 -11.99 -14.97
C VAL A 72 11.77 -13.25 -14.64
N GLN A 73 11.11 -14.39 -14.40
CA GLN A 73 11.77 -15.63 -13.99
C GLN A 73 12.29 -16.45 -15.16
N TRP A 74 11.55 -16.53 -16.28
CA TRP A 74 11.89 -17.46 -17.36
C TRP A 74 12.14 -16.76 -18.70
N ILE A 75 11.14 -16.04 -19.23
CA ILE A 75 11.16 -15.56 -20.62
C ILE A 75 12.25 -14.49 -20.81
N GLY A 76 12.25 -13.47 -19.96
CA GLY A 76 13.19 -12.36 -20.02
C GLY A 76 14.65 -12.80 -19.86
N PRO A 77 15.02 -13.59 -18.82
CA PRO A 77 16.36 -14.15 -18.70
C PRO A 77 16.79 -15.02 -19.89
N ALA A 78 15.88 -15.83 -20.44
CA ALA A 78 16.15 -16.66 -21.62
C ALA A 78 16.45 -15.83 -22.87
N ILE A 79 15.64 -14.81 -23.14
CA ILE A 79 15.85 -13.87 -24.26
C ILE A 79 17.17 -13.11 -24.08
N MET A 80 17.42 -12.61 -22.87
CA MET A 80 18.60 -11.80 -22.58
C MET A 80 19.89 -12.62 -22.58
N ARG A 81 19.86 -13.95 -22.44
CA ARG A 81 21.06 -14.80 -22.50
C ARG A 81 21.88 -14.54 -23.77
N LYS A 82 21.22 -14.36 -24.92
CA LYS A 82 21.85 -14.14 -26.24
C LYS A 82 22.05 -12.66 -26.61
N ARG A 83 21.59 -11.70 -25.79
CA ARG A 83 21.62 -10.26 -26.11
C ARG A 83 22.60 -9.51 -25.21
N LYS A 84 23.09 -8.34 -25.64
CA LYS A 84 23.83 -7.41 -24.77
C LYS A 84 22.85 -6.65 -23.85
N PRO A 85 23.27 -6.18 -22.66
CA PRO A 85 22.39 -5.40 -21.78
C PRO A 85 21.96 -4.09 -22.46
N TYR A 86 20.68 -3.74 -22.35
CA TYR A 86 20.15 -2.52 -22.97
C TYR A 86 20.59 -1.27 -22.20
N SER A 87 20.89 -0.19 -22.94
CA SER A 87 21.12 1.14 -22.37
C SER A 87 19.79 1.87 -22.19
N LEU A 88 19.19 1.72 -21.01
CA LEU A 88 17.87 2.29 -20.67
C LEU A 88 17.99 3.54 -19.79
N GLN A 89 19.14 4.22 -19.77
CA GLN A 89 19.41 5.30 -18.82
C GLN A 89 18.38 6.43 -18.89
N LYS A 90 18.08 6.94 -20.10
CA LYS A 90 17.09 8.02 -20.29
C LYS A 90 15.69 7.59 -19.83
N ILE A 91 15.29 6.37 -20.18
CA ILE A 91 13.99 5.79 -19.79
C ILE A 91 13.91 5.68 -18.27
N LEU A 92 14.97 5.20 -17.61
CA LEU A 92 15.05 5.11 -16.16
C LEU A 92 14.98 6.47 -15.49
N ILE A 93 15.63 7.51 -16.02
CA ILE A 93 15.54 8.86 -15.45
C ILE A 93 14.08 9.34 -15.47
N VAL A 94 13.42 9.26 -16.62
CA VAL A 94 12.03 9.68 -16.79
C VAL A 94 11.10 8.86 -15.90
N TYR A 95 11.26 7.54 -15.89
CA TYR A 95 10.46 6.63 -15.07
C TYR A 95 10.61 6.91 -13.57
N ASN A 96 11.85 7.03 -13.07
CA ASN A 96 12.09 7.32 -11.66
C ASN A 96 11.54 8.68 -11.26
N PHE A 97 11.67 9.70 -12.12
CA PHE A 97 11.11 11.03 -11.85
C PHE A 97 9.58 11.01 -11.80
N PHE A 98 8.94 10.32 -12.74
CA PHE A 98 7.50 10.09 -12.72
C PHE A 98 7.07 9.37 -11.43
N GLN A 99 7.77 8.32 -11.04
CA GLN A 99 7.51 7.58 -9.81
C GLN A 99 7.64 8.48 -8.56
N VAL A 100 8.64 9.37 -8.51
CA VAL A 100 8.76 10.36 -7.41
C VAL A 100 7.53 11.26 -7.36
N LEU A 101 7.12 11.86 -8.49
CA LEU A 101 5.97 12.77 -8.52
C LEU A 101 4.67 12.06 -8.14
N ALA A 102 4.44 10.86 -8.66
CA ALA A 102 3.23 10.10 -8.40
C ALA A 102 3.15 9.65 -6.93
N ASN A 103 4.25 9.13 -6.36
CA ASN A 103 4.27 8.77 -4.94
C ASN A 103 4.19 10.00 -4.03
N PHE A 104 4.76 11.13 -4.42
CA PHE A 104 4.64 12.38 -3.64
C PHE A 104 3.21 12.90 -3.61
N TYR A 105 2.48 12.81 -4.73
CA TYR A 105 1.06 13.16 -4.79
C TYR A 105 0.20 12.26 -3.89
N ILE A 106 0.47 10.95 -3.87
CA ILE A 106 -0.25 10.03 -2.98
C ILE A 106 0.13 10.29 -1.52
N LEU A 107 1.41 10.54 -1.24
CA LEU A 107 1.92 10.85 0.08
C LEU A 107 1.26 12.11 0.67
N SER A 108 1.11 13.18 -0.11
CA SER A 108 0.46 14.41 0.37
C SER A 108 -1.00 14.17 0.75
N GLY A 109 -1.74 13.38 -0.05
CA GLY A 109 -3.10 12.94 0.27
C GLY A 109 -3.17 12.07 1.52
N GLY A 110 -2.23 11.14 1.67
CA GLY A 110 -2.12 10.27 2.85
C GLY A 110 -1.84 11.05 4.14
N VAL A 111 -0.88 11.99 4.11
CA VAL A 111 -0.56 12.87 5.24
C VAL A 111 -1.75 13.76 5.61
N TYR A 112 -2.41 14.36 4.61
CA TYR A 112 -3.61 15.16 4.85
C TYR A 112 -4.73 14.31 5.50
N SER A 113 -4.94 13.09 5.03
CA SER A 113 -5.89 12.14 5.63
C SER A 113 -5.54 11.81 7.08
N ILE A 114 -4.27 11.51 7.37
CA ILE A 114 -3.83 11.17 8.74
C ILE A 114 -4.05 12.34 9.69
N ILE A 115 -3.71 13.58 9.28
CA ILE A 115 -3.88 14.78 10.12
C ILE A 115 -5.37 15.03 10.36
N LYS A 116 -6.18 15.00 9.30
CA LYS A 116 -7.62 15.27 9.37
C LYS A 116 -8.37 14.24 10.21
N PHE A 117 -7.95 12.97 10.18
CA PHE A 117 -8.64 11.86 10.81
C PHE A 117 -7.87 11.24 11.99
N TRP A 118 -6.92 11.97 12.58
CA TRP A 118 -6.05 11.50 13.66
C TRP A 118 -6.82 10.98 14.89
N ASP A 119 -7.97 11.58 15.20
CA ASP A 119 -8.81 11.18 16.34
C ASP A 119 -9.67 9.94 16.05
N SER A 120 -9.73 9.48 14.79
CA SER A 120 -10.45 8.27 14.40
C SER A 120 -9.70 6.97 14.72
N ARG A 121 -8.60 7.05 15.49
CA ARG A 121 -7.85 5.87 16.01
C ARG A 121 -8.68 5.01 16.97
N CYS A 122 -9.60 5.63 17.72
CA CYS A 122 -10.45 5.01 18.75
C CYS A 122 -11.95 5.24 18.45
N ILE A 123 -12.52 4.92 17.28
CA ILE A 123 -13.99 4.91 17.12
C ILE A 123 -14.44 3.77 16.18
N ILE A 124 -15.18 2.81 16.76
CA ILE A 124 -15.91 1.71 16.06
C ILE A 124 -17.31 2.17 15.58
N THR A 125 -17.73 3.41 15.88
CA THR A 125 -19.10 3.84 15.54
C THR A 125 -19.18 5.32 15.17
N ARG A 126 -19.43 5.55 13.87
CA ARG A 126 -20.02 6.76 13.25
C ARG A 126 -19.36 8.09 13.65
N ASN A 127 -18.20 8.34 13.05
CA ASN A 127 -17.73 9.70 12.82
C ASN A 127 -18.58 10.31 11.69
N GLU A 128 -19.03 11.56 11.82
CA GLU A 128 -19.75 12.28 10.75
C GLU A 128 -18.89 12.42 9.48
N ASN A 129 -17.58 12.39 9.65
CA ASN A 129 -16.60 12.46 8.56
C ASN A 129 -16.16 11.06 8.08
N PHE A 130 -16.82 9.98 8.50
CA PHE A 130 -16.45 8.61 8.16
C PHE A 130 -16.59 8.33 6.66
N ASP A 131 -17.66 8.82 6.03
CA ASP A 131 -17.90 8.71 4.59
C ASP A 131 -16.77 9.38 3.79
N GLU A 132 -16.35 10.58 4.21
CA GLU A 132 -15.28 11.35 3.57
C GLU A 132 -13.92 10.66 3.73
N LEU A 133 -13.62 10.12 4.91
CA LEU A 133 -12.43 9.30 5.16
C LEU A 133 -12.39 8.09 4.21
N MET A 134 -13.51 7.38 4.08
CA MET A 134 -13.59 6.20 3.21
C MET A 134 -13.44 6.55 1.73
N GLU A 135 -14.06 7.65 1.27
CA GLU A 135 -13.87 8.14 -0.09
C GLU A 135 -12.39 8.39 -0.40
N MET A 136 -11.70 9.11 0.50
CA MET A 136 -10.28 9.39 0.37
C MET A 136 -9.43 8.12 0.36
N ILE A 137 -9.68 7.18 1.29
CA ILE A 137 -8.97 5.89 1.35
C ILE A 137 -9.11 5.15 0.03
N MET A 138 -10.33 5.05 -0.49
CA MET A 138 -10.58 4.27 -1.70
C MET A 138 -9.97 4.95 -2.93
N GLN A 139 -10.01 6.29 -3.00
CA GLN A 139 -9.44 7.03 -4.13
C GLN A 139 -7.91 6.97 -4.13
N TYR A 140 -7.25 7.35 -3.03
CA TYR A 140 -5.79 7.31 -2.93
C TYR A 140 -5.24 5.90 -2.91
N GLY A 141 -5.96 4.96 -2.28
CA GLY A 141 -5.67 3.54 -2.36
C GLY A 141 -5.66 3.05 -3.80
N TYR A 142 -6.64 3.45 -4.62
CA TYR A 142 -6.68 3.05 -6.03
C TYR A 142 -5.50 3.63 -6.84
N TYR A 143 -5.10 4.87 -6.58
CA TYR A 143 -3.89 5.42 -7.20
C TYR A 143 -2.63 4.66 -6.79
N LEU A 144 -2.51 4.30 -5.51
CA LEU A 144 -1.42 3.47 -5.02
C LEU A 144 -1.46 2.08 -5.65
N TYR A 145 -2.66 1.53 -5.88
CA TYR A 145 -2.82 0.26 -6.58
C TYR A 145 -2.25 0.30 -8.01
N ILE A 146 -2.53 1.37 -8.76
CA ILE A 146 -1.93 1.58 -10.08
C ILE A 146 -0.41 1.68 -9.98
N ILE A 147 0.10 2.43 -9.00
CA ILE A 147 1.55 2.57 -8.82
C ILE A 147 2.22 1.22 -8.50
N LYS A 148 1.56 0.33 -7.75
CA LYS A 148 2.12 -1.02 -7.50
C LYS A 148 2.29 -1.85 -8.77
N PHE A 149 1.43 -1.68 -9.77
CA PHE A 149 1.67 -2.28 -11.09
C PHE A 149 2.83 -1.62 -11.83
N MET A 150 3.01 -0.31 -11.66
CA MET A 150 4.16 0.40 -12.23
C MET A 150 5.47 -0.08 -11.59
N ASP A 151 5.49 -0.34 -10.28
CA ASP A 151 6.66 -0.88 -9.56
C ASP A 151 7.14 -2.23 -10.15
N LEU A 152 6.26 -3.01 -10.78
CA LEU A 152 6.64 -4.24 -11.50
C LEU A 152 7.63 -3.96 -12.64
N LEU A 153 7.60 -2.76 -13.23
CA LEU A 153 8.53 -2.40 -14.31
C LEU A 153 9.98 -2.31 -13.83
N ASP A 154 10.24 -2.12 -12.53
CA ASP A 154 11.60 -2.07 -12.00
C ASP A 154 12.36 -3.38 -12.22
N THR A 155 11.72 -4.52 -11.94
CA THR A 155 12.35 -5.82 -12.20
C THR A 155 12.44 -6.12 -13.69
N VAL A 156 11.48 -5.66 -14.50
CA VAL A 156 11.57 -5.74 -15.96
C VAL A 156 12.83 -5.01 -16.44
N PHE A 157 13.10 -3.80 -15.93
CA PHE A 157 14.32 -3.07 -16.23
C PHE A 157 15.58 -3.77 -15.72
N PHE A 158 15.55 -4.41 -14.54
CA PHE A 158 16.67 -5.22 -14.06
C PHE A 158 16.99 -6.39 -15.00
N VAL A 159 15.96 -7.10 -15.49
CA VAL A 159 16.11 -8.20 -16.45
C VAL A 159 16.72 -7.70 -17.76
N LEU A 160 16.17 -6.61 -18.33
CA LEU A 160 16.65 -6.01 -19.59
C LEU A 160 18.08 -5.43 -19.48
N ARG A 161 18.52 -5.06 -18.28
CA ARG A 161 19.89 -4.59 -18.01
C ARG A 161 20.86 -5.70 -17.57
N LYS A 162 20.41 -6.97 -17.56
CA LYS A 162 21.16 -8.12 -17.03
C LYS A 162 21.62 -7.96 -15.58
N LYS A 163 20.81 -7.32 -14.75
CA LYS A 163 21.07 -7.13 -13.31
C LYS A 163 20.34 -8.18 -12.46
N GLN A 164 20.49 -9.46 -12.82
CA GLN A 164 19.75 -10.55 -12.15
C GLN A 164 20.05 -10.71 -10.66
N LYS A 165 21.21 -10.26 -10.19
CA LYS A 165 21.52 -10.21 -8.75
C LYS A 165 20.54 -9.34 -7.94
N GLN A 166 19.82 -8.42 -8.59
CA GLN A 166 18.81 -7.57 -7.96
C GLN A 166 17.40 -8.21 -7.98
N VAL A 167 17.19 -9.22 -8.81
CA VAL A 167 15.92 -9.95 -8.92
C VAL A 167 15.96 -11.12 -7.95
N THR A 168 15.75 -10.86 -6.67
CA THR A 168 15.68 -11.89 -5.64
C THR A 168 14.28 -12.51 -5.58
N PHE A 169 14.17 -13.72 -5.03
CA PHE A 169 12.87 -14.35 -4.77
C PHE A 169 11.97 -13.44 -3.93
N LEU A 170 12.51 -12.89 -2.84
CA LEU A 170 11.80 -11.99 -1.93
C LEU A 170 11.25 -10.77 -2.67
N HIS A 171 12.06 -10.12 -3.51
CA HIS A 171 11.62 -8.96 -4.28
C HIS A 171 10.47 -9.29 -5.22
N VAL A 172 10.56 -10.39 -5.97
CA VAL A 172 9.49 -10.79 -6.91
C VAL A 172 8.23 -11.20 -6.15
N PHE A 173 8.37 -11.98 -5.08
CA PHE A 173 7.25 -12.40 -4.23
C PHE A 173 6.55 -11.21 -3.58
N HIS A 174 7.31 -10.27 -3.02
CA HIS A 174 6.78 -9.05 -2.40
C HIS A 174 5.99 -8.20 -3.41
N HIS A 175 6.58 -7.86 -4.56
CA HIS A 175 5.91 -7.02 -5.55
C HIS A 175 4.68 -7.69 -6.18
N ALA A 176 4.76 -9.00 -6.49
CA ALA A 176 3.62 -9.76 -6.99
C ALA A 176 2.52 -9.91 -5.92
N GLY A 177 2.91 -10.26 -4.70
CA GLY A 177 2.02 -10.43 -3.55
C GLY A 177 1.28 -9.15 -3.21
N LEU A 178 1.96 -8.00 -3.14
CA LEU A 178 1.32 -6.71 -2.90
C LEU A 178 0.25 -6.37 -3.94
N CYS A 179 0.49 -6.63 -5.24
CA CYS A 179 -0.52 -6.40 -6.27
C CYS A 179 -1.79 -7.25 -6.05
N LEU A 180 -1.63 -8.51 -5.62
CA LEU A 180 -2.76 -9.40 -5.35
C LEU A 180 -3.46 -9.06 -4.03
N LEU A 181 -2.70 -8.70 -3.00
CA LEU A 181 -3.23 -8.27 -1.70
C LEU A 181 -4.05 -7.00 -1.84
N PHE A 182 -3.65 -6.04 -2.68
CA PHE A 182 -4.47 -4.88 -2.98
C PHE A 182 -5.76 -5.28 -3.71
N ALA A 183 -5.67 -6.11 -4.75
CA ALA A 183 -6.84 -6.57 -5.51
C ALA A 183 -7.89 -7.23 -4.60
N TRP A 184 -7.43 -8.07 -3.67
CA TRP A 184 -8.26 -8.72 -2.67
C TRP A 184 -8.74 -7.75 -1.59
N GLY A 185 -7.84 -6.88 -1.11
CA GLY A 185 -8.07 -5.88 -0.08
C GLY A 185 -9.18 -4.91 -0.46
N PHE A 186 -9.24 -4.40 -1.69
CA PHE A 186 -10.34 -3.54 -2.15
C PHE A 186 -11.72 -4.20 -2.07
N LYS A 187 -11.80 -5.52 -2.13
CA LYS A 187 -13.05 -6.28 -2.04
C LYS A 187 -13.40 -6.69 -0.61
N LYS A 188 -12.42 -6.68 0.28
CA LYS A 188 -12.52 -7.19 1.65
C LYS A 188 -12.13 -6.13 2.68
N LEU A 189 -12.08 -4.86 2.29
CA LEU A 189 -11.64 -3.78 3.16
C LEU A 189 -12.66 -3.63 4.31
N TYR A 190 -12.33 -4.21 5.45
CA TYR A 190 -13.14 -4.09 6.64
C TYR A 190 -12.93 -2.71 7.27
N LEU A 191 -14.05 -2.05 7.53
CA LEU A 191 -14.20 -0.72 8.11
C LEU A 191 -13.27 -0.43 9.31
N ALA A 192 -13.01 -1.44 10.13
CA ALA A 192 -12.25 -1.33 11.37
C ALA A 192 -10.72 -1.17 11.19
N LEU A 193 -10.16 -1.46 10.00
CA LEU A 193 -8.72 -1.35 9.76
C LEU A 193 -8.30 -0.11 8.95
N GLY A 194 -9.25 0.72 8.49
CA GLY A 194 -9.00 1.77 7.51
C GLY A 194 -7.92 2.78 7.90
N PHE A 195 -7.93 3.27 9.14
CA PHE A 195 -6.93 4.25 9.61
C PHE A 195 -5.51 3.66 9.63
N TYR A 196 -5.34 2.46 10.20
CA TYR A 196 -4.04 1.80 10.25
C TYR A 196 -3.49 1.47 8.87
N LEU A 197 -4.38 1.11 7.93
CA LEU A 197 -4.02 0.91 6.54
C LEU A 197 -3.54 2.20 5.89
N ILE A 198 -4.20 3.34 6.08
CA ILE A 198 -3.69 4.64 5.57
C ILE A 198 -2.30 4.92 6.11
N VAL A 199 -2.07 4.72 7.41
CA VAL A 199 -0.77 4.99 8.03
C VAL A 199 0.31 4.12 7.40
N ALA A 200 0.08 2.80 7.28
CA ALA A 200 1.03 1.89 6.65
C ALA A 200 1.32 2.28 5.19
N MET A 201 0.29 2.64 4.43
CA MET A 201 0.39 3.02 3.02
C MET A 201 1.11 4.35 2.82
N THR A 202 0.88 5.31 3.72
CA THR A 202 1.57 6.60 3.74
C THR A 202 3.06 6.42 4.05
N ILE A 203 3.40 5.54 5.00
CA ILE A 203 4.79 5.20 5.32
C ILE A 203 5.48 4.51 4.12
N ASN A 204 4.78 3.59 3.44
CA ASN A 204 5.31 2.93 2.25
C ASN A 204 5.60 3.95 1.13
N THR A 205 4.63 4.79 0.79
CA THR A 205 4.79 5.83 -0.25
C THR A 205 5.89 6.84 0.06
N ALA A 206 6.06 7.22 1.33
CA ALA A 206 7.18 8.07 1.76
C ALA A 206 8.54 7.45 1.44
N VAL A 207 8.71 6.16 1.71
CA VAL A 207 9.95 5.44 1.39
C VAL A 207 10.12 5.29 -0.11
N HIS A 208 9.06 5.04 -0.87
CA HIS A 208 9.13 5.01 -2.33
C HIS A 208 9.54 6.37 -2.93
N VAL A 209 9.09 7.50 -2.38
CA VAL A 209 9.59 8.84 -2.79
C VAL A 209 11.11 8.93 -2.59
N ILE A 210 11.62 8.53 -1.42
CA ILE A 210 13.06 8.57 -1.12
C ILE A 210 13.84 7.61 -2.03
N MET A 211 13.34 6.40 -2.21
CA MET A 211 13.93 5.35 -3.06
C MET A 211 14.01 5.77 -4.53
N TYR A 212 12.92 6.22 -5.12
CA TYR A 212 12.90 6.64 -6.52
C TYR A 212 13.67 7.94 -6.74
N THR A 213 13.73 8.83 -5.74
CA THR A 213 14.62 10.01 -5.79
C THR A 213 16.08 9.57 -5.87
N TYR A 214 16.49 8.62 -5.03
CA TYR A 214 17.83 8.05 -5.08
C TYR A 214 18.12 7.40 -6.45
N TYR A 215 17.20 6.60 -6.99
CA TYR A 215 17.40 5.94 -8.28
C TYR A 215 17.44 6.92 -9.44
N GLY A 216 16.58 7.93 -9.45
CA GLY A 216 16.59 9.01 -10.44
C GLY A 216 17.92 9.76 -10.43
N LEU A 217 18.38 10.21 -9.27
CA LEU A 217 19.67 10.89 -9.12
C LEU A 217 20.84 10.00 -9.54
N SER A 218 20.80 8.71 -9.18
CA SER A 218 21.84 7.75 -9.55
C SER A 218 21.92 7.51 -11.07
N ALA A 219 20.80 7.69 -11.78
CA ALA A 219 20.72 7.52 -13.23
C ALA A 219 21.23 8.75 -14.02
N ILE A 220 21.33 9.93 -13.40
CA ILE A 220 21.87 11.16 -14.05
C ILE A 220 23.36 11.01 -14.37
N GLY A 221 24.12 10.27 -13.55
CA GLY A 221 25.48 9.85 -13.90
C GLY A 221 26.49 9.91 -12.75
N PRO A 222 27.78 9.62 -13.03
CA PRO A 222 28.84 9.50 -12.03
C PRO A 222 29.07 10.77 -11.21
N HIS A 223 28.84 11.94 -11.82
CA HIS A 223 28.98 13.24 -11.17
C HIS A 223 27.99 13.45 -10.01
N VAL A 224 26.81 12.83 -10.07
CA VAL A 224 25.80 12.89 -9.00
C VAL A 224 25.98 11.74 -8.03
N GLN A 225 26.37 10.55 -8.51
CA GLN A 225 26.56 9.36 -7.69
C GLN A 225 27.56 9.54 -6.55
N LYS A 226 28.60 10.36 -6.73
CA LYS A 226 29.58 10.67 -5.67
C LYS A 226 28.97 11.34 -4.44
N TYR A 227 27.84 12.03 -4.59
CA TYR A 227 27.12 12.68 -3.48
C TYR A 227 26.09 11.75 -2.80
N LEU A 228 25.82 10.57 -3.36
CA LEU A 228 24.80 9.63 -2.86
C LEU A 228 25.33 8.68 -1.77
N TRP A 229 26.01 9.23 -0.75
CA TRP A 229 26.65 8.46 0.33
C TRP A 229 25.65 7.70 1.21
N TRP A 230 24.40 8.16 1.29
CA TRP A 230 23.32 7.60 2.13
C TRP A 230 22.68 6.31 1.59
N LYS A 231 23.21 5.70 0.53
CA LYS A 231 22.68 4.44 -0.04
C LYS A 231 22.46 3.37 1.03
N LYS A 232 23.37 3.24 1.99
CA LYS A 232 23.30 2.23 3.06
C LYS A 232 22.09 2.44 3.98
N HIS A 233 21.69 3.69 4.23
CA HIS A 233 20.52 4.00 5.03
C HIS A 233 19.24 3.66 4.29
N LEU A 234 19.21 3.96 2.98
CA LEU A 234 18.10 3.60 2.11
C LEU A 234 17.85 2.09 2.09
N THR A 235 18.92 1.29 1.95
CA THR A 235 18.80 -0.17 1.98
C THR A 235 18.28 -0.68 3.33
N ARG A 236 18.65 -0.07 4.46
CA ARG A 236 18.11 -0.46 5.77
C ARG A 236 16.63 -0.14 5.91
N ILE A 237 16.20 1.02 5.42
CA ILE A 237 14.79 1.43 5.44
C ILE A 237 13.96 0.50 4.54
N GLN A 238 14.47 0.17 3.34
CA GLN A 238 13.77 -0.72 2.40
C GLN A 238 13.65 -2.14 2.95
N ILE A 239 14.73 -2.72 3.49
CA ILE A 239 14.67 -4.04 4.14
C ILE A 239 13.71 -4.00 5.32
N SER A 240 13.73 -2.94 6.14
CA SER A 240 12.77 -2.81 7.23
C SER A 240 11.33 -2.72 6.75
N GLN A 241 11.02 -2.26 5.54
CA GLN A 241 9.65 -2.27 5.02
C GLN A 241 9.28 -3.59 4.33
N GLU A 242 10.24 -4.22 3.65
CA GLU A 242 10.04 -5.51 2.98
C GLU A 242 9.98 -6.69 3.96
N ASP A 243 10.69 -6.64 5.09
CA ASP A 243 10.77 -7.72 6.09
C ASP A 243 9.78 -7.59 7.27
N SER A 244 9.11 -6.43 7.44
CA SER A 244 8.21 -6.19 8.60
C SER A 244 6.73 -6.55 8.36
N LEU A 245 6.43 -7.41 7.37
CA LEU A 245 5.07 -7.84 7.02
C LEU A 245 4.96 -9.36 6.88
#